data_AF-A0A2W6Z500-F1
#
_entry.id   AF-A0A2W6Z500-F1
#
_cell.length_a   1.000
_cell.length_b   1.000
_cell.length_c   1.000
_cell.angle_alpha   90.00
_cell.angle_beta   90.00
_cell.angle_gamma   90.00
#
_symmetry.space_group_name_H-M   'P 1'
#
loop_
_entity.id
_entity.type
_entity.pdbx_description
1 polymer ?
#
loop_
_entity_poly.entity_id
_entity_poly.type
_entity_poly.pdbx_seq_one_letter_code
_entity_poly.pdbx_strand_id
1 'polypeptide(L)' 'MLLKAYPLLFSASKRALTRTKGSFGRPYNYIPRGALLERISTKLAISKEAAYSLLMEEREYLINLEKSGK' A
#
# COMPACT_ATOMS: atom_id res chain seq x y z
N MET A 1 -13.03 4.19 -4.52
CA MET A 1 -12.57 2.78 -4.46
C MET A 1 -12.79 2.23 -3.05
N LEU A 2 -13.23 0.98 -2.91
CA LEU A 2 -13.33 0.32 -1.59
C LEU A 2 -11.97 -0.33 -1.25
N LEU A 3 -11.36 0.07 -0.13
CA LEU A 3 -10.06 -0.44 0.30
C LEU A 3 -10.20 -1.79 1.01
N LYS A 4 -9.56 -2.84 0.49
CA LYS A 4 -9.57 -4.20 1.02
C LYS A 4 -8.26 -4.56 1.70
N ALA A 5 -7.10 -4.16 1.16
CA ALA A 5 -5.79 -4.46 1.72
C ALA A 5 -5.34 -3.43 2.78
N TYR A 6 -5.62 -2.13 2.55
CA TYR A 6 -5.21 -1.03 3.42
C TYR A 6 -5.71 -1.16 4.88
N PRO A 7 -6.96 -1.58 5.15
CA PRO A 7 -7.42 -1.78 6.52
C PRO A 7 -6.62 -2.84 7.28
N LEU A 8 -6.06 -3.84 6.58
CA LEU A 8 -5.26 -4.95 7.12
C LEU A 8 -3.80 -4.55 7.41
N LEU A 9 -3.40 -3.34 7.03
CA LEU A 9 -2.06 -2.81 7.28
C LEU A 9 -1.94 -2.26 8.71
N PHE A 10 -0.76 -2.45 9.30
CA PHE A 10 -0.40 -1.77 10.54
C PHE A 10 -0.05 -0.30 10.29
N SER A 11 -0.04 0.53 11.34
CA SER A 11 0.22 1.97 11.27
C SER A 11 1.50 2.34 10.52
N ALA A 12 2.59 1.58 10.75
CA ALA A 12 3.86 1.80 10.04
C ALA A 12 3.75 1.50 8.53
N SER A 13 3.08 0.40 8.17
CA SER A 13 2.84 0.03 6.77
C SER A 13 1.91 1.03 6.07
N LYS A 14 0.87 1.52 6.75
CA LYS A 14 -0.03 2.56 6.22
C LYS A 14 0.73 3.84 5.88
N ARG A 15 1.58 4.31 6.80
CA ARG A 15 2.43 5.49 6.58
C ARG A 15 3.43 5.29 5.44
N ALA A 16 4.04 4.11 5.35
CA ALA A 16 4.96 3.80 4.26
C ALA A 16 4.25 3.72 2.90
N LEU A 17 3.02 3.21 2.87
CA LEU A 17 2.24 3.06 1.63
C LEU A 17 1.96 4.42 0.97
N THR A 18 1.50 5.40 1.74
CA THR A 18 1.16 6.74 1.22
C THR A 18 2.37 7.65 1.03
N ARG A 19 3.55 7.24 1.50
CA ARG A 19 4.77 8.03 1.37
C ARG A 19 5.16 8.15 -0.10
N THR A 20 5.34 9.40 -0.55
CA THR A 20 5.80 9.73 -1.91
C THR A 20 7.22 10.28 -1.94
N LYS A 21 7.70 10.86 -0.82
CA LYS A 21 9.04 11.46 -0.70
C LYS A 21 9.85 10.81 0.42
N GLY A 22 11.08 10.42 0.10
CA GLY A 22 12.10 9.90 1.00
C GLY A 22 12.92 11.01 1.66
N SER A 23 14.11 10.67 2.18
CA SER A 23 15.06 11.66 2.67
C SER A 23 15.54 12.56 1.52
N PHE A 24 15.79 13.83 1.83
CA PHE A 24 16.27 14.83 0.85
C PHE A 24 15.33 15.03 -0.36
N GLY A 25 14.03 14.83 -0.17
CA GLY A 25 13.02 15.06 -1.22
C GLY A 25 13.03 14.05 -2.38
N ARG A 26 13.86 13.00 -2.32
CA ARG A 26 13.94 11.96 -3.35
C ARG A 26 12.61 11.19 -3.45
N PRO A 27 12.23 10.69 -4.64
CA PRO A 27 11.04 9.86 -4.77
C PRO A 27 11.15 8.60 -3.90
N TYR A 28 10.05 8.25 -3.22
CA TYR A 28 9.98 7.04 -2.40
C TYR A 28 9.33 5.89 -3.18
N ASN A 29 10.14 4.89 -3.51
CA ASN A 29 9.68 3.64 -4.11
C ASN A 29 9.25 2.68 -2.99
N TYR A 30 7.96 2.46 -2.87
CA TYR A 30 7.42 1.54 -1.89
C TYR A 30 7.58 0.08 -2.36
N ILE A 31 8.26 -0.73 -1.55
CA ILE A 31 8.43 -2.16 -1.80
C ILE A 31 7.80 -2.91 -0.62
N PRO A 32 6.68 -3.63 -0.83
CA PRO A 32 6.03 -4.36 0.25
C PRO A 32 6.88 -5.56 0.67
N ARG A 33 6.94 -5.82 1.98
CA ARG A 33 7.66 -6.98 2.52
C ARG A 33 6.93 -8.27 2.12
N GLY A 34 7.66 -9.35 1.84
CA GLY A 34 7.06 -10.65 1.50
C GLY A 34 6.05 -11.13 2.55
N ALA A 35 6.41 -11.06 3.84
CA ALA A 35 5.52 -11.40 4.95
C ALA A 35 4.22 -10.56 5.00
N LEU A 36 4.24 -9.32 4.50
CA LEU A 36 3.04 -8.50 4.40
C LEU A 36 2.11 -9.03 3.31
N LEU A 37 2.67 -9.35 2.15
CA LEU A 37 1.91 -9.92 1.02
C LEU A 37 1.31 -11.27 1.38
N GLU A 38 2.08 -12.12 2.07
CA GLU A 38 1.58 -13.41 2.60
C GLU A 38 0.40 -13.21 3.54
N ARG A 39 0.50 -12.28 4.49
CA ARG A 39 -0.59 -12.00 5.42
C ARG A 39 -1.86 -11.52 4.71
N ILE A 40 -1.72 -10.63 3.73
CA ILE A 40 -2.86 -10.12 2.96
C ILE A 40 -3.46 -11.25 2.11
N SER A 41 -2.62 -12.02 1.42
CA SER A 41 -3.00 -13.19 0.64
C SER A 41 -3.81 -14.18 1.48
N THR A 42 -3.32 -14.57 2.66
CA THR A 42 -4.04 -15.48 3.57
C THR A 42 -5.35 -14.88 4.08
N LYS A 43 -5.37 -13.58 4.41
CA LYS A 43 -6.58 -12.93 4.94
C LYS A 43 -7.68 -12.74 3.90
N LEU A 44 -7.31 -12.54 2.64
CA LEU A 44 -8.24 -12.29 1.54
C LEU A 44 -8.47 -13.53 0.66
N ALA A 45 -7.80 -14.65 0.95
CA ALA A 45 -7.84 -15.87 0.14
C ALA A 45 -7.51 -15.63 -1.35
N ILE A 46 -6.49 -14.80 -1.62
CA ILE A 46 -6.00 -14.46 -2.97
C ILE A 46 -4.54 -14.85 -3.12
N SER A 47 -4.01 -14.91 -4.35
CA SER A 47 -2.58 -15.18 -4.56
C SER A 47 -1.70 -14.01 -4.08
N LYS A 48 -0.40 -14.26 -3.88
CA LYS A 48 0.55 -13.20 -3.46
C LYS A 48 0.68 -12.10 -4.53
N GLU A 49 0.60 -12.47 -5.80
CA GLU A 49 0.64 -11.56 -6.96
C GLU A 49 -0.62 -10.69 -7.00
N ALA A 50 -1.78 -11.28 -6.74
CA ALA A 50 -3.04 -10.54 -6.61
C ALA A 50 -3.00 -9.60 -5.40
N ALA A 51 -2.46 -10.04 -4.26
CA ALA A 51 -2.28 -9.20 -3.08
C ALA A 51 -1.33 -8.02 -3.35
N TYR A 52 -0.25 -8.24 -4.11
CA TYR A 52 0.66 -7.19 -4.54
C TYR A 52 -0.06 -6.17 -5.42
N SER A 53 -0.76 -6.64 -6.46
CA SER A 53 -1.46 -5.79 -7.42
C SER A 53 -2.52 -4.93 -6.74
N LEU A 54 -3.34 -5.55 -5.89
CA LEU A 54 -4.35 -4.86 -5.07
C LEU A 54 -3.73 -3.79 -4.17
N LEU A 55 -2.61 -4.11 -3.51
CA LEU A 55 -1.93 -3.17 -2.62
C LEU A 55 -1.35 -1.97 -3.38
N MET A 56 -0.86 -2.17 -4.61
CA MET A 56 -0.35 -1.08 -5.46
C MET A 56 -1.48 -0.20 -6.01
N GLU A 57 -2.59 -0.80 -6.44
CA GLU A 57 -3.78 -0.07 -6.89
C GLU A 57 -4.34 0.81 -5.77
N GLU A 58 -4.49 0.25 -4.56
CA GLU A 58 -4.93 1.00 -3.38
C GLU A 58 -3.95 2.12 -3.01
N ARG A 59 -2.64 1.89 -3.17
CA ARG A 59 -1.61 2.91 -2.95
C ARG A 59 -1.81 4.10 -3.88
N GLU A 60 -1.99 3.85 -5.18
CA GLU A 60 -2.20 4.92 -6.16
C GLU A 60 -3.45 5.73 -5.85
N TYR A 61 -4.55 5.05 -5.52
CA TYR A 61 -5.79 5.68 -5.09
C TYR A 61 -5.58 6.59 -3.87
N LEU A 62 -4.90 6.10 -2.83
CA LEU A 62 -4.62 6.86 -1.61
C LEU A 62 -3.72 8.08 -1.86
N ILE A 63 -2.68 7.93 -2.68
CA ILE A 63 -1.79 9.04 -3.04
C ILE A 63 -2.56 10.12 -3.81
N ASN A 64 -3.43 9.72 -4.73
CA ASN A 64 -4.25 10.67 -5.49
C ASN A 64 -5.25 11.39 -4.58
N LEU A 65 -5.87 10.68 -3.64
CA LEU A 65 -6.77 11.27 -2.66
C LEU A 65 -6.07 12.33 -1.79
N GLU A 66 -4.83 12.05 -1.34
CA GLU A 66 -4.04 13.02 -0.55
C GLU A 66 -3.64 14.26 -1.36
N LYS A 67 -3.44 14.11 -2.67
CA LYS A 67 -3.17 15.23 -3.57
C LYS A 67 -4.41 16.07 -3.87
N SER A 68 -5.57 15.44 -4.07
CA SER A 68 -6.82 16.14 -4.39
C SER A 68 -7.44 16.86 -3.18
N GLY A 69 -7.07 16.46 -1.96
CA GLY A 69 -7.51 17.12 -0.72
C GLY A 69 -6.65 18.30 -0.27
N LYS A 70 -5.63 18.68 -1.04
CA LYS A 70 -4.79 19.87 -0.81
C LYS A 70 -5.10 20.95 -1.83
#